data_AF-A0A349BCV0-F1
#
_entry.id   AF-A0A349BCV0-F1
#
_cell.length_a   1.000
_cell.length_b   1.000
_cell.length_c   1.000
_cell.angle_alpha   90.00
_cell.angle_beta   90.00
_cell.angle_gamma   90.00
#
_symmetry.space_group_name_H-M   'P 1'
#
loop_
_entity.id
_entity.type
_entity.pdbx_description
1 polymer ?
#
loop_
_entity_poly.entity_id
_entity_poly.type
_entity_poly.pdbx_seq_one_letter_code
_entity_poly.pdbx_strand_id
1 'polypeptide(L)'
;MVDQTHPLLALPLDELQARARAVRDERTGTRITYSPKVFIPLTMLCRDKCGYCTFAQPPARLESPYLTPDQVLAIARAGAEAGCHEALFTLGERPEERYPAAGEWLAANGYESTVDYLAAMCRLVLEETGLLPHANAGALYPEELAKLRPVAPSQGMMLETLRDDLECHRGSPDKVPARRLATLETAGELGIAFTTGILVGIGEDPIDRVHALEAIAESHARHGHVQEVIVQNFLPKAGTGMHKAAPCPHDDFVQAIALARLILPPEIHLQAPPNLSDDFGVLLDAGIDDWGGVSPVTADHVNPERPWPALDRLREVTEARGFTLAPRLTIYPEFARAAANHPSASGARTFLDEGLRFPVLDRSDAEAMGRDDRWYSGHEDAPPVLVPGHAAAGGAVGEVLAGALLGQELGVEEITTLFGARGPEVAAVAQVADDMRREAVGDAVTWVQNRNINYTNVCTFKCRFCGFSKGPLSLNLRGNPYLLTLDEIAGRVHEAWDMGATEVCLQGGIHPDFDGDYYIDVTKAVKEAAPGIHVYGFTALEVTEGAKRLGEPLADYLRRLMDVGLATLPGTAAEILDDEMRALLCPDKIDTEEWLDA
;
A
#
# COMPACT_ATOMS: atom_id res chain seq x y z
N MET A 1 -10.65 33.25 32.91
CA MET A 1 -11.54 32.10 33.10
C MET A 1 -11.73 31.51 31.71
N VAL A 2 -10.89 30.56 31.34
CA VAL A 2 -11.07 29.78 30.11
C VAL A 2 -12.26 28.87 30.39
N ASP A 3 -13.21 28.81 29.46
CA ASP A 3 -14.37 27.93 29.54
C ASP A 3 -13.86 26.49 29.76
N GLN A 4 -14.12 25.90 30.92
CA GLN A 4 -13.69 24.55 31.26
C GLN A 4 -14.65 23.48 30.74
N THR A 5 -15.62 23.87 29.89
CA THR A 5 -16.65 22.95 29.41
C THR A 5 -16.68 22.91 27.89
N HIS A 6 -16.17 21.82 27.32
CA HIS A 6 -16.35 21.51 25.90
C HIS A 6 -17.72 20.80 25.71
N PRO A 7 -18.55 21.16 24.72
CA PRO A 7 -19.89 20.59 24.55
C PRO A 7 -19.92 19.06 24.45
N LEU A 8 -18.90 18.45 23.83
CA LEU A 8 -18.80 16.99 23.74
C LEU A 8 -18.58 16.32 25.10
N LEU A 9 -17.93 16.98 26.07
CA LEU A 9 -17.72 16.43 27.41
C LEU A 9 -19.02 16.33 28.21
N ALA A 10 -20.07 17.06 27.81
CA ALA A 10 -21.39 17.00 28.44
C ALA A 10 -22.28 15.87 27.88
N LEU A 11 -21.87 15.22 26.78
CA LEU A 11 -22.65 14.16 26.17
C LEU A 11 -22.48 12.81 26.90
N PRO A 12 -23.54 12.00 26.98
CA PRO A 12 -23.44 10.60 27.39
C PRO A 12 -22.45 9.80 26.54
N LEU A 13 -21.79 8.81 27.13
CA LEU A 13 -20.75 8.01 26.46
C LEU A 13 -21.30 7.24 25.25
N ASP A 14 -22.49 6.65 25.38
CA ASP A 14 -23.16 5.92 24.30
C ASP A 14 -23.48 6.82 23.10
N GLU A 15 -23.88 8.07 23.37
CA GLU A 15 -24.10 9.07 22.34
C GLU A 15 -22.79 9.50 21.65
N LEU A 16 -21.71 9.70 22.41
CA LEU A 16 -20.38 9.99 21.84
C LEU A 16 -19.90 8.87 20.92
N GLN A 17 -19.98 7.62 21.38
CA GLN A 17 -19.57 6.46 20.59
C GLN A 17 -20.42 6.30 19.32
N ALA A 18 -21.73 6.51 19.40
CA ALA A 18 -22.60 6.44 18.23
C ALA A 18 -22.23 7.48 17.16
N ARG A 19 -21.95 8.72 17.58
CA ARG A 19 -21.48 9.78 16.68
C ARG A 19 -20.10 9.47 16.11
N ALA A 20 -19.18 8.98 16.94
CA ALA A 20 -17.83 8.63 16.52
C ALA A 20 -17.83 7.51 15.46
N ARG A 21 -18.65 6.46 15.65
CA ARG A 21 -18.82 5.41 14.64
C ARG A 21 -19.37 5.95 13.33
N ALA A 22 -20.36 6.83 13.38
CA ALA A 22 -20.92 7.42 12.16
C ALA A 22 -19.85 8.16 11.33
N VAL A 23 -18.99 8.95 12.00
CA VAL A 23 -17.87 9.64 11.33
C VAL A 23 -16.86 8.64 10.75
N ARG A 24 -16.53 7.56 11.48
CA ARG A 24 -15.62 6.51 10.98
C ARG A 24 -16.21 5.78 9.78
N ASP A 25 -17.45 5.30 9.89
CA ASP A 25 -18.14 4.52 8.87
C ASP A 25 -18.33 5.33 7.57
N GLU A 26 -18.63 6.63 7.67
CA GLU A 26 -18.72 7.53 6.51
C GLU A 26 -17.38 7.64 5.75
N ARG A 27 -16.26 7.60 6.47
CA ARG A 27 -14.91 7.81 5.90
C ARG A 27 -14.24 6.53 5.41
N THR A 28 -14.31 5.46 6.19
CA THR A 28 -13.55 4.21 5.94
C THR A 28 -14.44 3.03 5.58
N GLY A 29 -15.77 3.22 5.59
CA GLY A 29 -16.73 2.16 5.31
C GLY A 29 -16.55 0.98 6.27
N THR A 30 -16.40 -0.21 5.70
CA THR A 30 -16.19 -1.46 6.43
C THR A 30 -14.71 -1.78 6.65
N ARG A 31 -13.77 -0.92 6.25
CA ARG A 31 -12.34 -1.20 6.34
C ARG A 31 -11.78 -0.79 7.71
N ILE A 32 -11.02 -1.70 8.30
CA ILE A 32 -10.18 -1.44 9.48
C ILE A 32 -8.75 -1.86 9.14
N THR A 33 -7.79 -1.00 9.46
CA THR A 33 -6.40 -1.18 9.04
C THR A 33 -5.49 -1.57 10.19
N TYR A 34 -4.32 -2.11 9.88
CA TYR A 34 -3.23 -2.34 10.83
C TYR A 34 -1.91 -2.31 10.07
N SER A 35 -0.79 -2.04 10.76
CA SER A 35 0.54 -2.14 10.16
C SER A 35 1.25 -3.42 10.62
N PRO A 36 1.52 -4.39 9.72
CA PRO A 36 2.42 -5.50 10.00
C PRO A 36 3.84 -4.93 10.23
N LYS A 37 4.32 -4.95 11.48
CA LYS A 37 5.60 -4.30 11.82
C LYS A 37 6.57 -5.17 12.60
N VAL A 38 7.83 -4.78 12.56
CA VAL A 38 8.84 -5.23 13.52
C VAL A 38 9.31 -4.05 14.36
N PHE A 39 9.54 -4.28 15.64
CA PHE A 39 9.93 -3.27 16.60
C PHE A 39 11.45 -3.31 16.81
N ILE A 40 12.14 -2.21 16.53
CA ILE A 40 13.59 -2.08 16.64
C ILE A 40 13.91 -1.06 17.75
N PRO A 41 14.19 -1.51 18.98
CA PRO A 41 14.54 -0.63 20.09
C PRO A 41 16.01 -0.21 19.97
N LEU A 42 16.31 0.72 19.08
CA LEU A 42 17.68 1.11 18.71
C LEU A 42 18.52 1.47 19.93
N THR A 43 17.91 2.16 20.90
CA THR A 43 18.46 2.35 22.24
C THR A 43 17.35 2.45 23.27
N MET A 44 17.57 1.86 24.44
CA MET A 44 16.70 2.04 25.61
C MET A 44 17.25 3.13 26.56
N LEU A 45 18.34 3.81 26.21
CA LEU A 45 18.80 4.97 26.96
C LEU A 45 17.94 6.18 26.59
N CYS A 46 17.62 7.03 27.57
CA CYS A 46 16.84 8.26 27.37
C CYS A 46 17.30 9.36 28.33
N ARG A 47 17.32 10.61 27.88
CA ARG A 47 17.59 11.75 28.77
C ARG A 47 16.44 12.03 29.72
N ASP A 48 15.20 11.81 29.27
CA ASP A 48 13.98 11.99 30.05
C ASP A 48 13.83 10.97 31.20
N LYS A 49 12.90 11.25 32.12
CA LYS A 49 12.57 10.45 33.31
C LYS A 49 11.08 10.27 33.50
N CYS A 50 10.35 9.95 32.44
CA CYS A 50 8.89 9.82 32.49
C CYS A 50 8.44 8.80 33.54
N GLY A 51 7.56 9.23 34.44
CA GLY A 51 7.09 8.45 35.58
C GLY A 51 6.34 7.18 35.22
N TYR A 52 5.78 7.09 34.01
CA TYR A 52 5.04 5.93 33.50
C TYR A 52 5.87 5.00 32.60
N CYS A 53 7.10 5.36 32.23
CA CYS A 53 7.86 4.69 31.17
C CYS A 53 8.76 3.57 31.72
N THR A 54 8.59 2.36 31.17
CA THR A 54 9.47 1.19 31.41
C THR A 54 10.55 1.03 30.35
N PHE A 55 10.38 1.65 29.18
CA PHE A 55 11.30 1.55 28.05
C PHE A 55 12.67 2.16 28.37
N ALA A 56 12.70 3.31 29.04
CA ALA A 56 13.94 3.98 29.41
C ALA A 56 14.67 3.23 30.52
N GLN A 57 15.90 2.78 30.23
CA GLN A 57 16.76 2.06 31.16
C GLN A 57 18.07 2.82 31.43
N PRO A 58 18.66 2.70 32.63
CA PRO A 58 19.99 3.21 32.88
C PRO A 58 21.05 2.32 32.20
N PRO A 59 22.24 2.85 31.86
CA PRO A 59 23.31 2.08 31.21
C PRO A 59 23.68 0.78 31.93
N ALA A 60 23.62 0.75 33.26
CA ALA A 60 23.94 -0.43 34.07
C ALA A 60 23.01 -1.65 33.86
N ARG A 61 21.87 -1.47 33.17
CA ARG A 61 20.93 -2.56 32.82
C ARG A 61 21.04 -3.00 31.37
N LEU A 62 21.91 -2.39 30.59
CA LEU A 62 22.07 -2.67 29.16
C LEU A 62 23.44 -3.28 28.90
N GLU A 63 23.49 -4.25 27.97
CA GLU A 63 24.75 -4.82 27.50
C GLU A 63 25.53 -3.83 26.62
N SER A 64 24.80 -3.03 25.83
CA SER A 64 25.34 -1.99 24.94
C SER A 64 24.42 -0.76 24.95
N PRO A 65 24.96 0.47 24.82
CA PRO A 65 24.15 1.69 24.70
C PRO A 65 23.18 1.68 23.51
N TYR A 66 23.58 1.06 22.40
CA TYR A 66 22.77 0.91 21.18
C TYR A 66 22.83 -0.52 20.65
N LEU A 67 21.80 -0.93 19.92
CA LEU A 67 21.88 -2.09 19.04
C LEU A 67 22.92 -1.84 17.95
N THR A 68 23.69 -2.87 17.61
CA THR A 68 24.65 -2.85 16.49
C THR A 68 23.93 -3.00 15.14
N PRO A 69 24.57 -2.64 14.01
CA PRO A 69 23.98 -2.83 12.67
C PRO A 69 23.54 -4.27 12.41
N ASP A 70 24.32 -5.27 12.84
CA ASP A 70 23.99 -6.68 12.67
C ASP A 70 22.75 -7.09 13.49
N GLN A 71 22.61 -6.56 14.71
CA GLN A 71 21.42 -6.81 15.54
C GLN A 71 20.17 -6.15 14.95
N VAL A 72 20.31 -4.93 14.44
CA VAL A 72 19.23 -4.22 13.74
C VAL A 72 18.78 -5.03 12.52
N LEU A 73 19.73 -5.48 11.68
CA LEU A 73 19.43 -6.29 10.50
C LEU A 73 18.85 -7.65 10.83
N ALA A 74 19.30 -8.31 11.90
CA ALA A 74 18.74 -9.58 12.33
C ALA A 74 17.25 -9.45 12.68
N ILE A 75 16.89 -8.39 13.41
CA ILE A 75 15.48 -8.09 13.75
C ILE A 75 14.69 -7.75 12.47
N ALA A 76 15.24 -6.88 11.61
CA ALA A 76 14.57 -6.46 10.38
C ALA A 76 14.33 -7.64 9.41
N ARG A 77 15.31 -8.53 9.23
CA ARG A 77 15.18 -9.72 8.38
C ARG A 77 14.11 -10.67 8.92
N ALA A 78 14.08 -10.91 10.23
CA ALA A 78 13.02 -11.70 10.84
C ALA A 78 11.62 -11.07 10.62
N GLY A 79 11.51 -9.74 10.72
CA GLY A 79 10.29 -9.01 10.37
C GLY A 79 9.88 -9.19 8.91
N ALA A 80 10.81 -9.01 7.97
CA ALA A 80 10.55 -9.17 6.55
C ALA A 80 10.11 -10.59 6.21
N GLU A 81 10.79 -11.61 6.74
CA GLU A 81 10.43 -13.03 6.61
C GLU A 81 9.03 -13.35 7.16
N ALA A 82 8.62 -12.67 8.24
CA ALA A 82 7.28 -12.79 8.82
C ALA A 82 6.20 -11.96 8.09
N GLY A 83 6.52 -11.31 6.97
CA GLY A 83 5.57 -10.53 6.18
C GLY A 83 5.34 -9.10 6.69
N CYS A 84 6.22 -8.56 7.53
CA CYS A 84 6.12 -7.16 7.93
C CYS A 84 6.38 -6.20 6.76
N HIS A 85 5.76 -5.03 6.84
CA HIS A 85 5.99 -3.88 5.96
C HIS A 85 6.75 -2.75 6.64
N GLU A 86 6.56 -2.60 7.95
CA GLU A 86 7.12 -1.52 8.74
C GLU A 86 8.28 -1.99 9.63
N ALA A 87 9.33 -1.19 9.69
CA ALA A 87 10.37 -1.26 10.72
C ALA A 87 10.22 -0.06 11.67
N LEU A 88 9.57 -0.29 12.80
CA LEU A 88 9.36 0.74 13.80
C LEU A 88 10.62 0.91 14.64
N PHE A 89 11.37 1.98 14.36
CA PHE A 89 12.47 2.39 15.20
C PHE A 89 11.93 3.15 16.41
N THR A 90 12.30 2.68 17.59
CA THR A 90 12.03 3.38 18.85
C THR A 90 13.30 3.56 19.64
N LEU A 91 13.37 4.69 20.33
CA LEU A 91 14.54 5.11 21.06
C LEU A 91 14.18 6.14 22.12
N GLY A 92 15.03 6.28 23.11
CA GLY A 92 14.96 7.42 24.01
C GLY A 92 15.54 8.68 23.38
N GLU A 93 15.16 9.82 23.95
CA GLU A 93 15.51 11.14 23.42
C GLU A 93 16.89 11.56 23.91
N ARG A 94 17.78 11.82 22.95
CA ARG A 94 19.14 12.35 23.11
C ARG A 94 19.90 11.78 24.33
N PRO A 95 19.99 10.44 24.47
CA PRO A 95 20.65 9.81 25.61
C PRO A 95 22.10 10.27 25.82
N GLU A 96 22.79 10.67 24.76
CA GLU A 96 24.16 11.20 24.76
C GLU A 96 24.34 12.46 25.60
N GLU A 97 23.28 13.24 25.82
CA GLU A 97 23.34 14.44 26.66
C GLU A 97 23.29 14.13 28.16
N ARG A 98 22.78 12.95 28.52
CA ARG A 98 22.67 12.49 29.92
C ARG A 98 23.73 11.45 30.27
N TYR A 99 24.06 10.57 29.34
CA TYR A 99 24.93 9.43 29.56
C TYR A 99 26.19 9.53 28.70
N PRO A 100 27.37 9.81 29.28
CA PRO A 100 28.63 9.86 28.54
C PRO A 100 28.91 8.60 27.72
N ALA A 101 28.54 7.43 28.25
CA ALA A 101 28.68 6.14 27.55
C ALA A 101 27.95 6.09 26.19
N ALA A 102 26.83 6.82 26.04
CA ALA A 102 26.13 6.89 24.76
C ALA A 102 26.90 7.75 23.75
N GLY A 103 27.43 8.91 24.18
CA GLY A 103 28.27 9.77 23.32
C GLY A 103 29.59 9.12 22.93
N GLU A 104 30.26 8.44 23.87
CA GLU A 104 31.49 7.68 23.62
C GLU A 104 31.26 6.54 22.62
N TRP A 105 30.15 5.81 22.75
CA TRP A 105 29.79 4.75 21.81
C TRP A 105 29.54 5.31 20.40
N LEU A 106 28.77 6.40 20.28
CA LEU A 106 28.49 7.04 18.99
C LEU A 106 29.79 7.48 18.31
N ALA A 107 30.67 8.19 19.03
CA ALA A 107 31.95 8.65 18.51
C ALA A 107 32.85 7.48 18.08
N ALA A 108 32.90 6.40 18.87
CA ALA A 108 33.68 5.19 18.53
C ALA A 108 33.17 4.47 17.27
N ASN A 109 31.89 4.64 16.94
CA ASN A 109 31.25 4.07 15.75
C ASN A 109 31.10 5.09 14.60
N GLY A 110 31.66 6.30 14.74
CA GLY A 110 31.69 7.30 13.68
C GLY A 110 30.41 8.11 13.50
N TYR A 111 29.57 8.23 14.54
CA TYR A 111 28.33 9.02 14.52
C TYR A 111 28.42 10.22 15.46
N GLU A 112 27.90 11.37 15.03
CA GLU A 112 27.91 12.61 15.83
C GLU A 112 26.77 12.66 16.84
N SER A 113 25.63 12.04 16.53
CA SER A 113 24.43 12.03 17.37
C SER A 113 23.65 10.72 17.27
N THR A 114 22.71 10.51 18.19
CA THR A 114 21.75 9.41 18.11
C THR A 114 20.94 9.45 16.80
N VAL A 115 20.58 10.64 16.33
CA VAL A 115 19.80 10.81 15.09
C VAL A 115 20.63 10.45 13.85
N ASP A 116 21.93 10.74 13.84
CA ASP A 116 22.82 10.30 12.76
C ASP A 116 22.87 8.78 12.67
N TYR A 117 22.96 8.12 13.84
CA TYR A 117 22.96 6.67 13.88
C TYR A 117 21.61 6.09 13.44
N LEU A 118 20.50 6.67 13.90
CA LEU A 118 19.15 6.30 13.48
C LEU A 118 18.99 6.41 11.96
N ALA A 119 19.40 7.53 11.35
CA ALA A 119 19.31 7.71 9.90
C ALA A 119 20.10 6.65 9.13
N ALA A 120 21.29 6.27 9.62
CA ALA A 120 22.08 5.20 9.04
C ALA A 120 21.39 3.82 9.16
N MET A 121 20.78 3.53 10.31
CA MET A 121 20.07 2.26 10.52
C MET A 121 18.76 2.18 9.73
N CYS A 122 18.01 3.27 9.61
CA CYS A 122 16.83 3.34 8.73
C CYS A 122 17.22 3.02 7.28
N ARG A 123 18.28 3.66 6.76
CA ARG A 123 18.78 3.38 5.41
C ARG A 123 19.19 1.92 5.25
N LEU A 124 19.96 1.40 6.20
CA LEU A 124 20.42 0.01 6.19
C LEU A 124 19.25 -0.98 6.13
N VAL A 125 18.21 -0.77 6.94
CA VAL A 125 17.01 -1.63 6.95
C VAL A 125 16.25 -1.55 5.62
N LEU A 126 16.07 -0.34 5.09
CA LEU A 126 15.39 -0.12 3.82
C LEU A 126 16.13 -0.83 2.67
N GLU A 127 17.45 -0.67 2.57
CA GLU A 127 18.25 -1.23 1.48
C GLU A 127 18.39 -2.76 1.57
N GLU A 128 18.55 -3.32 2.77
CA GLU A 128 18.86 -4.74 2.96
C GLU A 128 17.62 -5.64 3.10
N THR A 129 16.48 -5.07 3.47
CA THR A 129 15.25 -5.85 3.76
C THR A 129 14.01 -5.34 3.01
N GLY A 130 14.11 -4.13 2.44
CA GLY A 130 12.97 -3.42 1.87
C GLY A 130 11.96 -2.89 2.90
N LEU A 131 12.06 -3.23 4.19
CA LEU A 131 11.11 -2.75 5.20
C LEU A 131 11.13 -1.22 5.26
N LEU A 132 9.96 -0.62 5.43
CA LEU A 132 9.78 0.82 5.47
C LEU A 132 10.00 1.35 6.89
N PRO A 133 11.02 2.18 7.14
CA PRO A 133 11.28 2.68 8.48
C PRO A 133 10.25 3.70 8.96
N HIS A 134 9.74 3.50 10.17
CA HIS A 134 9.04 4.54 10.94
C HIS A 134 9.97 5.04 12.05
N ALA A 135 10.31 6.33 12.05
CA ALA A 135 11.18 6.88 13.08
C ALA A 135 10.37 7.51 14.23
N ASN A 136 10.18 6.77 15.32
CA ASN A 136 9.59 7.30 16.55
C ASN A 136 10.70 7.72 17.53
N ALA A 137 11.25 8.91 17.27
CA ALA A 137 12.48 9.41 17.89
C ALA A 137 12.26 10.56 18.88
N GLY A 138 11.00 10.85 19.22
CA GLY A 138 10.67 11.89 20.20
C GLY A 138 10.75 13.31 19.66
N ALA A 139 11.08 14.28 20.52
CA ALA A 139 11.06 15.71 20.18
C ALA A 139 12.32 16.15 19.41
N LEU A 140 12.33 15.90 18.11
CA LEU A 140 13.40 16.25 17.19
C LEU A 140 13.35 17.71 16.72
N TYR A 141 14.53 18.31 16.46
CA TYR A 141 14.67 19.67 15.90
C TYR A 141 14.57 19.66 14.37
N PRO A 142 14.39 20.81 13.70
CA PRO A 142 14.17 20.87 12.26
C PRO A 142 15.21 20.12 11.42
N GLU A 143 16.49 20.29 11.73
CA GLU A 143 17.59 19.62 11.03
C GLU A 143 17.59 18.10 11.22
N GLU A 144 17.07 17.62 12.34
CA GLU A 144 16.99 16.20 12.67
C GLU A 144 15.81 15.52 11.96
N LEU A 145 14.64 16.16 11.97
CA LEU A 145 13.47 15.74 11.20
C LEU A 145 13.79 15.67 9.70
N ALA A 146 14.45 16.71 9.18
CA ALA A 146 14.86 16.78 7.77
C ALA A 146 15.85 15.68 7.40
N LYS A 147 16.75 15.29 8.32
CA LYS A 147 17.74 14.22 8.10
C LYS A 147 17.10 12.84 7.95
N LEU A 148 15.99 12.59 8.63
CA LEU A 148 15.28 11.30 8.58
C LEU A 148 14.32 11.19 7.38
N ARG A 149 13.85 12.31 6.83
CA ARG A 149 12.87 12.34 5.74
C ARG A 149 13.25 11.47 4.51
N PRO A 150 14.51 11.41 4.05
CA PRO A 150 14.88 10.59 2.89
C PRO A 150 14.98 9.08 3.17
N VAL A 151 14.89 8.67 4.44
CA VAL A 151 15.11 7.26 4.86
C VAL A 151 13.96 6.69 5.68
N ALA A 152 12.94 7.49 5.99
CA ALA A 152 11.76 7.07 6.75
C ALA A 152 10.50 7.67 6.09
N PRO A 153 9.62 6.85 5.49
CA PRO A 153 8.37 7.35 4.89
C PRO A 153 7.47 8.09 5.88
N SER A 154 7.55 7.76 7.17
CA SER A 154 6.87 8.49 8.22
C SER A 154 7.72 8.59 9.49
N GLN A 155 7.41 9.60 10.30
CA GLN A 155 8.06 9.87 11.57
C GLN A 155 6.98 10.07 12.64
N GLY A 156 7.34 9.97 13.91
CA GLY A 156 6.34 10.07 14.97
C GLY A 156 6.87 10.53 16.32
N MET A 157 5.94 11.09 17.09
CA MET A 157 6.12 11.46 18.48
C MET A 157 4.76 11.67 19.15
N MET A 158 4.56 11.06 20.32
CA MET A 158 3.38 11.36 21.16
C MET A 158 3.46 12.79 21.72
N LEU A 159 2.37 13.55 21.56
CA LEU A 159 2.17 14.84 22.23
C LEU A 159 1.87 14.64 23.72
N GLU A 160 1.14 13.56 24.02
CA GLU A 160 0.70 13.12 25.35
C GLU A 160 -0.32 14.03 26.02
N THR A 161 0.05 15.27 26.31
CA THR A 161 -0.77 16.28 26.97
C THR A 161 -0.17 17.68 26.77
N LEU A 162 -1.00 18.72 26.87
CA LEU A 162 -0.55 20.11 26.91
C LEU A 162 -0.40 20.67 28.32
N ARG A 163 -0.68 19.87 29.34
CA ARG A 163 -0.51 20.24 30.74
C ARG A 163 0.96 20.12 31.15
N ASP A 164 1.55 21.23 31.58
CA ASP A 164 3.00 21.35 31.82
C ASP A 164 3.44 21.08 33.26
N ASP A 165 2.49 20.86 34.19
CA ASP A 165 2.74 20.69 35.62
C ASP A 165 2.60 19.24 36.13
N LEU A 166 2.44 18.27 35.23
CA LEU A 166 2.28 16.86 35.60
C LEU A 166 3.54 16.30 36.28
N GLU A 167 3.35 15.70 37.46
CA GLU A 167 4.45 15.12 38.22
C GLU A 167 5.19 14.01 37.44
N CYS A 168 4.47 13.27 36.58
CA CYS A 168 5.05 12.21 35.76
C CYS A 168 6.06 12.70 34.73
N HIS A 169 6.09 13.99 34.40
CA HIS A 169 7.06 14.58 33.48
C HIS A 169 8.21 15.33 34.18
N ARG A 170 8.26 15.31 35.52
CA ARG A 170 9.33 15.96 36.27
C ARG A 170 10.70 15.36 35.89
N GLY A 171 11.59 16.21 35.38
CA GLY A 171 12.92 15.79 34.92
C GLY A 171 12.93 15.20 33.51
N SER A 172 11.89 15.46 32.72
CA SER A 172 11.78 15.12 31.30
C SER A 172 11.68 16.41 30.46
N PRO A 173 12.81 17.09 30.15
CA PRO A 173 12.78 18.36 29.41
C PRO A 173 12.12 18.27 28.03
N ASP A 174 12.10 17.10 27.39
CA ASP A 174 11.45 16.94 26.08
C ASP A 174 9.94 16.69 26.17
N LYS A 175 9.41 16.56 27.39
CA LYS A 175 7.96 16.46 27.62
C LYS A 175 7.29 17.82 27.81
N VAL A 176 8.05 18.92 27.74
CA VAL A 176 7.50 20.27 27.77
C VAL A 176 6.57 20.47 26.56
N PRO A 177 5.30 20.87 26.75
CA PRO A 177 4.32 20.98 25.65
C PRO A 177 4.79 21.81 24.47
N ALA A 178 5.39 22.99 24.73
CA ALA A 178 5.91 23.87 23.68
C ALA A 178 6.99 23.19 22.82
N ARG A 179 7.81 22.32 23.40
CA ARG A 179 8.86 21.59 22.67
C ARG A 179 8.25 20.57 21.71
N ARG A 180 7.20 19.86 22.14
CA ARG A 180 6.48 18.85 21.35
C ARG A 180 5.67 19.49 20.24
N LEU A 181 4.95 20.57 20.54
CA LEU A 181 4.23 21.36 19.54
C LEU A 181 5.19 21.90 18.46
N ALA A 182 6.38 22.37 18.85
CA ALA A 182 7.38 22.81 17.88
C ALA A 182 7.82 21.69 16.93
N THR A 183 8.06 20.47 17.43
CA THR A 183 8.37 19.31 16.57
C THR A 183 7.22 18.97 15.64
N LEU A 184 5.98 18.99 16.12
CA LEU A 184 4.78 18.73 15.32
C LEU A 184 4.63 19.76 14.18
N GLU A 185 4.71 21.06 14.48
CA GLU A 185 4.62 22.12 13.47
C GLU A 185 5.75 22.02 12.44
N THR A 186 6.98 21.77 12.88
CA THR A 186 8.12 21.61 11.96
C THR A 186 8.00 20.37 11.09
N ALA A 187 7.45 19.25 11.59
CA ALA A 187 7.18 18.08 10.75
C ALA A 187 6.17 18.43 9.65
N GLY A 188 5.15 19.21 10.00
CA GLY A 188 4.26 19.88 9.06
C GLY A 188 5.05 20.64 8.00
N GLU A 189 5.76 21.70 8.39
CA GLU A 189 6.54 22.58 7.51
C GLU A 189 7.47 21.83 6.54
N LEU A 190 8.09 20.74 7.00
CA LEU A 190 9.00 19.90 6.21
C LEU A 190 8.29 18.92 5.27
N GLY A 191 6.97 18.78 5.34
CA GLY A 191 6.20 17.84 4.53
C GLY A 191 6.54 16.40 4.92
N ILE A 192 6.39 16.07 6.20
CA ILE A 192 6.58 14.72 6.74
C ILE A 192 5.22 14.17 7.17
N ALA A 193 4.85 12.99 6.66
CA ALA A 193 3.71 12.25 7.19
C ALA A 193 3.99 11.86 8.65
N PHE A 194 3.19 12.37 9.58
CA PHE A 194 3.53 12.36 11.01
C PHE A 194 2.50 11.65 11.87
N THR A 195 3.00 10.82 12.78
CA THR A 195 2.23 10.13 13.82
C THR A 195 2.33 10.90 15.13
N THR A 196 1.20 11.16 15.77
CA THR A 196 1.19 11.73 17.13
C THR A 196 0.10 11.11 17.99
N GLY A 197 -0.17 11.66 19.17
CA GLY A 197 -1.15 11.07 20.06
C GLY A 197 -1.18 11.66 21.47
N ILE A 198 -2.16 11.21 22.23
CA ILE A 198 -2.36 11.59 23.63
C ILE A 198 -2.25 10.37 24.56
N LEU A 199 -1.90 10.63 25.82
CA LEU A 199 -1.98 9.63 26.88
C LEU A 199 -3.18 9.94 27.78
N VAL A 200 -3.88 8.89 28.20
CA VAL A 200 -5.10 8.98 29.00
C VAL A 200 -4.85 8.33 30.37
N GLY A 201 -5.08 9.06 31.46
CA GLY A 201 -4.93 8.59 32.83
C GLY A 201 -3.53 8.78 33.43
N ILE A 202 -2.74 9.74 32.93
CA ILE A 202 -1.42 10.10 33.50
C ILE A 202 -1.49 11.23 34.55
N GLY A 203 -2.69 11.77 34.78
CA GLY A 203 -2.96 12.85 35.73
C GLY A 203 -3.58 14.09 35.09
N GLU A 204 -3.84 14.04 33.79
CA GLU A 204 -4.56 15.05 33.03
C GLU A 204 -6.08 15.01 33.29
N ASP A 205 -6.73 16.16 33.18
CA ASP A 205 -8.19 16.28 33.25
C ASP A 205 -8.82 16.07 31.86
N PRO A 206 -10.11 15.72 31.76
CA PRO A 206 -10.77 15.50 30.45
C PRO A 206 -10.65 16.68 29.48
N ILE A 207 -10.63 17.91 30.00
CA ILE A 207 -10.45 19.11 29.17
C ILE A 207 -9.03 19.24 28.61
N ASP A 208 -8.01 18.72 29.29
CA ASP A 208 -6.63 18.72 28.79
C ASP A 208 -6.51 17.82 27.54
N ARG A 209 -7.27 16.72 27.51
CA ARG A 209 -7.36 15.81 26.34
C ARG A 209 -7.95 16.54 25.14
N VAL A 210 -9.02 17.32 25.35
CA VAL A 210 -9.66 18.14 24.30
C VAL A 210 -8.66 19.16 23.74
N HIS A 211 -8.00 19.94 24.60
CA HIS A 211 -7.03 20.95 24.14
C HIS A 211 -5.87 20.33 23.34
N ALA A 212 -5.38 19.15 23.75
CA ALA A 212 -4.33 18.46 23.01
C ALA A 212 -4.82 17.99 21.63
N LEU A 213 -6.04 17.46 21.53
CA LEU A 213 -6.66 17.05 20.27
C LEU A 213 -6.93 18.25 19.34
N GLU A 214 -7.43 19.35 19.87
CA GLU A 214 -7.64 20.60 19.13
C GLU A 214 -6.31 21.14 18.59
N ALA A 215 -5.23 21.14 19.38
CA ALA A 215 -3.92 21.57 18.91
C ALA A 215 -3.37 20.69 17.78
N ILE A 216 -3.60 19.37 17.84
CA ILE A 216 -3.25 18.45 16.75
C ILE A 216 -4.09 18.75 15.50
N ALA A 217 -5.40 18.92 15.65
CA ALA A 217 -6.31 19.26 14.57
C ALA A 217 -5.93 20.58 13.89
N GLU A 218 -5.59 21.61 14.68
CA GLU A 218 -5.12 22.90 14.17
C GLU A 218 -3.80 22.79 13.40
N SER A 219 -2.86 21.96 13.88
CA SER A 219 -1.61 21.70 13.19
C SER A 219 -1.83 20.98 11.86
N HIS A 220 -2.71 19.98 11.84
CA HIS A 220 -3.13 19.32 10.62
C HIS A 220 -3.84 20.28 9.66
N ALA A 221 -4.74 21.14 10.14
CA ALA A 221 -5.42 22.12 9.30
C ALA A 221 -4.46 23.11 8.62
N ARG A 222 -3.34 23.45 9.29
CA ARG A 222 -2.28 24.30 8.70
C ARG A 222 -1.44 23.56 7.65
N HIS A 223 -1.12 22.28 7.90
CA HIS A 223 -0.05 21.61 7.15
C HIS A 223 -0.47 20.36 6.37
N GLY A 224 -1.58 19.72 6.72
CA GLY A 224 -2.10 18.47 6.12
C GLY A 224 -1.27 17.23 6.45
N HIS A 225 -0.47 17.25 7.52
CA HIS A 225 0.67 16.33 7.69
C HIS A 225 0.44 15.18 8.68
N VAL A 226 -0.50 15.34 9.62
CA VAL A 226 -0.80 14.31 10.62
C VAL A 226 -1.58 13.19 9.95
N GLN A 227 -1.00 12.00 9.85
CA GLN A 227 -1.64 10.85 9.23
C GLN A 227 -2.46 10.04 10.24
N GLU A 228 -1.98 9.98 11.48
CA GLU A 228 -2.62 9.21 12.54
C GLU A 228 -2.46 9.86 13.92
N VAL A 229 -3.46 9.63 14.77
CA VAL A 229 -3.46 9.97 16.19
C VAL A 229 -3.67 8.71 17.01
N ILE A 230 -2.76 8.47 17.96
CA ILE A 230 -2.82 7.36 18.91
C ILE A 230 -3.44 7.85 20.22
N VAL A 231 -4.54 7.24 20.64
CA VAL A 231 -5.09 7.40 21.98
C VAL A 231 -4.65 6.19 22.78
N GLN A 232 -3.78 6.40 23.77
CA GLN A 232 -3.23 5.31 24.57
C GLN A 232 -3.55 5.51 26.05
N ASN A 233 -4.10 4.48 26.69
CA ASN A 233 -4.35 4.47 28.13
C ASN A 233 -3.09 4.21 28.95
N PHE A 234 -3.03 4.82 30.13
CA PHE A 234 -2.04 4.54 31.15
C PHE A 234 -2.40 3.25 31.90
N LEU A 235 -1.42 2.36 32.02
CA LEU A 235 -1.45 1.20 32.92
C LEU A 235 -0.23 1.29 33.87
N PRO A 236 -0.40 1.04 35.18
CA PRO A 236 0.69 1.06 36.14
C PRO A 236 1.61 -0.14 35.91
N LYS A 237 2.91 0.12 35.91
CA LYS A 237 3.95 -0.88 35.62
C LYS A 237 4.98 -0.97 36.73
N ALA A 238 5.41 -2.18 37.05
CA ALA A 238 6.49 -2.36 38.01
C ALA A 238 7.77 -1.65 37.55
N GLY A 239 8.49 -1.03 38.48
CA GLY A 239 9.75 -0.34 38.20
C GLY A 239 9.62 1.10 37.69
N THR A 240 8.41 1.63 37.53
CA THR A 240 8.18 3.04 37.15
C THR A 240 7.84 3.91 38.37
N GLY A 241 7.96 5.24 38.23
CA GLY A 241 7.57 6.18 39.28
C GLY A 241 6.07 6.11 39.61
N MET A 242 5.24 5.73 38.64
CA MET A 242 3.79 5.65 38.73
C MET A 242 3.26 4.23 38.99
N HIS A 243 4.10 3.27 39.38
CA HIS A 243 3.68 1.88 39.63
C HIS A 243 2.57 1.72 40.68
N LYS A 244 2.31 2.74 41.51
CA LYS A 244 1.22 2.77 42.52
C LYS A 244 0.02 3.62 42.10
N ALA A 245 0.08 4.29 40.96
CA ALA A 245 -1.06 5.04 40.44
C ALA A 245 -2.17 4.08 40.00
N ALA A 246 -3.42 4.54 40.01
CA ALA A 246 -4.52 3.78 39.45
C ALA A 246 -4.38 3.68 37.92
N PRO A 247 -4.76 2.55 37.29
CA PRO A 247 -4.87 2.50 35.84
C PRO A 247 -5.93 3.49 35.34
N CYS A 248 -5.81 3.90 34.08
CA CYS A 248 -6.85 4.66 33.41
C CYS A 248 -8.19 3.91 33.50
N PRO A 249 -9.28 4.56 33.96
CA PRO A 249 -10.61 3.97 33.88
C PRO A 249 -10.98 3.62 32.44
N HIS A 250 -11.74 2.54 32.26
CA HIS A 250 -12.14 2.07 30.93
C HIS A 250 -13.02 3.10 30.20
N ASP A 251 -14.01 3.66 30.89
CA ASP A 251 -14.93 4.64 30.30
C ASP A 251 -14.21 5.92 29.89
N ASP A 252 -13.22 6.37 30.67
CA ASP A 252 -12.34 7.50 30.32
C ASP A 252 -11.56 7.24 29.02
N PHE A 253 -11.06 6.02 28.85
CA PHE A 253 -10.29 5.63 27.67
C PHE A 253 -11.19 5.60 26.42
N VAL A 254 -12.33 4.93 26.51
CA VAL A 254 -13.32 4.85 25.43
C VAL A 254 -13.87 6.25 25.08
N GLN A 255 -14.13 7.08 26.10
CA GLN A 255 -14.55 8.46 25.89
C GLN A 255 -13.47 9.26 25.15
N ALA A 256 -12.19 9.13 25.52
CA ALA A 256 -11.09 9.83 24.86
C ALA A 256 -10.96 9.45 23.39
N ILE A 257 -11.18 8.17 23.03
CA ILE A 257 -11.20 7.71 21.63
C ILE A 257 -12.37 8.37 20.88
N ALA A 258 -13.58 8.32 21.44
CA ALA A 258 -14.75 8.92 20.80
C ALA A 258 -14.59 10.45 20.63
N LEU A 259 -14.03 11.13 21.63
CA LEU A 259 -13.69 12.56 21.53
C LEU A 259 -12.66 12.83 20.43
N ALA A 260 -11.60 12.01 20.34
CA ALA A 260 -10.60 12.16 19.29
C ALA A 260 -11.22 12.05 17.89
N ARG A 261 -12.07 11.05 17.65
CA ARG A 261 -12.79 10.92 16.36
C ARG A 261 -13.67 12.12 16.02
N LEU A 262 -14.28 12.74 17.03
CA LEU A 262 -15.21 13.85 16.83
C LEU A 262 -14.52 15.22 16.74
N ILE A 263 -13.32 15.37 17.30
CA ILE A 263 -12.56 16.62 17.31
C ILE A 263 -11.59 16.68 16.14
N LEU A 264 -10.92 15.57 15.83
CA LEU A 264 -9.94 15.51 14.75
C LEU A 264 -10.63 15.55 13.38
N PRO A 265 -9.99 16.14 12.36
CA PRO A 265 -10.44 16.02 10.97
C PRO A 265 -10.62 14.53 10.59
N PRO A 266 -11.71 14.14 9.90
CA PRO A 266 -12.00 12.74 9.57
C PRO A 266 -10.91 12.04 8.74
N GLU A 267 -10.09 12.78 8.01
CA GLU A 267 -8.94 12.29 7.27
C GLU A 267 -7.77 11.80 8.14
N ILE A 268 -7.75 12.14 9.43
CA ILE A 268 -6.76 11.61 10.38
C ILE A 268 -7.21 10.24 10.87
N HIS A 269 -6.36 9.24 10.68
CA HIS A 269 -6.60 7.89 11.18
C HIS A 269 -6.50 7.85 12.71
N LEU A 270 -7.39 7.10 13.36
CA LEU A 270 -7.44 7.01 14.81
C LEU A 270 -7.09 5.61 15.28
N GLN A 271 -6.11 5.54 16.19
CA GLN A 271 -5.61 4.31 16.78
C GLN A 271 -5.84 4.24 18.27
N ALA A 272 -6.01 3.02 18.74
CA ALA A 272 -5.89 2.65 20.14
C ALA A 272 -5.17 1.29 20.25
N PRO A 273 -4.13 1.14 21.10
CA PRO A 273 -3.38 -0.11 21.18
C PRO A 273 -4.25 -1.28 21.65
N PRO A 274 -4.44 -2.35 20.84
CA PRO A 274 -5.35 -3.44 21.19
C PRO A 274 -4.83 -4.31 22.34
N ASN A 275 -3.50 -4.36 22.54
CA ASN A 275 -2.88 -5.10 23.65
C ASN A 275 -3.13 -4.47 25.03
N LEU A 276 -3.56 -3.20 25.10
CA LEU A 276 -3.78 -2.47 26.35
C LEU A 276 -5.24 -2.47 26.81
N SER A 277 -6.10 -3.22 26.12
CA SER A 277 -7.48 -3.51 26.53
C SER A 277 -7.69 -5.02 26.64
N ASP A 278 -8.39 -5.48 27.68
CA ASP A 278 -8.69 -6.91 27.84
C ASP A 278 -9.76 -7.39 26.83
N ASP A 279 -10.72 -6.52 26.48
CA ASP A 279 -11.58 -6.66 25.31
C ASP A 279 -11.30 -5.47 24.39
N PHE A 280 -10.49 -5.68 23.35
CA PHE A 280 -10.15 -4.62 22.41
C PHE A 280 -11.22 -4.41 21.33
N GLY A 281 -12.23 -5.30 21.23
CA GLY A 281 -13.30 -5.14 20.27
C GLY A 281 -14.09 -3.85 20.49
N VAL A 282 -14.29 -3.44 21.74
CA VAL A 282 -15.01 -2.20 22.10
C VAL A 282 -14.34 -0.92 21.57
N LEU A 283 -13.07 -0.99 21.19
CA LEU A 283 -12.35 0.15 20.61
C LEU A 283 -12.89 0.48 19.20
N LEU A 284 -13.35 -0.52 18.43
CA LEU A 284 -14.08 -0.31 17.18
C LEU A 284 -15.39 0.42 17.42
N ASP A 285 -16.05 0.10 18.54
CA ASP A 285 -17.30 0.74 18.94
C ASP A 285 -17.09 2.18 19.39
N ALA A 286 -15.86 2.53 19.77
CA ALA A 286 -15.42 3.88 20.15
C ALA A 286 -14.98 4.76 18.97
N GLY A 287 -14.79 4.19 17.77
CA GLY A 287 -14.54 4.94 16.54
C GLY A 287 -13.11 4.89 15.99
N ILE A 288 -12.27 3.95 16.45
CA ILE A 288 -10.98 3.68 15.76
C ILE A 288 -11.24 3.14 14.35
N ASP A 289 -10.32 3.43 13.45
CA ASP A 289 -10.26 2.82 12.11
C ASP A 289 -9.00 1.98 11.89
N ASP A 290 -8.05 2.05 12.83
CA ASP A 290 -6.76 1.37 12.72
C ASP A 290 -6.33 0.76 14.06
N TRP A 291 -5.87 -0.50 14.03
CA TRP A 291 -5.38 -1.23 15.22
C TRP A 291 -3.95 -0.84 15.65
N GLY A 292 -3.30 0.02 14.88
CA GLY A 292 -1.90 0.36 15.03
C GLY A 292 -0.97 -0.66 14.41
N GLY A 293 0.32 -0.46 14.66
CA GLY A 293 1.33 -1.42 14.27
C GLY A 293 1.33 -2.64 15.18
N VAL A 294 1.16 -3.83 14.62
CA VAL A 294 1.10 -5.12 15.31
C VAL A 294 2.27 -5.97 14.86
N SER A 295 3.03 -6.52 15.81
CA SER A 295 4.21 -7.32 15.48
C SER A 295 3.98 -8.82 15.68
N PRO A 296 4.22 -9.65 14.65
CA PRO A 296 4.23 -11.11 14.79
C PRO A 296 5.56 -11.65 15.33
N VAL A 297 6.61 -10.82 15.41
CA VAL A 297 7.99 -11.25 15.73
C VAL A 297 8.46 -10.72 17.08
N THR A 298 8.33 -9.41 17.29
CA THR A 298 8.90 -8.73 18.45
C THR A 298 7.82 -8.39 19.47
N ALA A 299 8.16 -8.46 20.76
CA ALA A 299 7.28 -7.99 21.82
C ALA A 299 7.08 -6.46 21.74
N ASP A 300 6.03 -5.96 22.39
CA ASP A 300 5.91 -4.53 22.66
C ASP A 300 6.96 -4.14 23.71
N HIS A 301 8.05 -3.51 23.31
CA HIS A 301 9.11 -3.11 24.25
C HIS A 301 8.69 -1.94 25.18
N VAL A 302 7.59 -1.24 24.85
CA VAL A 302 7.02 -0.18 25.70
C VAL A 302 6.09 -0.79 26.75
N ASN A 303 5.33 -1.81 26.38
CA ASN A 303 4.42 -2.55 27.28
C ASN A 303 4.71 -4.07 27.23
N PRO A 304 5.90 -4.53 27.67
CA PRO A 304 6.33 -5.93 27.51
C PRO A 304 5.44 -6.94 28.22
N GLU A 305 4.68 -6.51 29.23
CA GLU A 305 3.69 -7.32 29.95
C GLU A 305 2.36 -7.50 29.21
N ARG A 306 2.14 -6.79 28.09
CA ARG A 306 0.93 -6.82 27.26
C ARG A 306 1.31 -7.20 25.81
N PRO A 307 1.41 -8.50 25.49
CA PRO A 307 1.83 -8.93 24.15
C PRO A 307 0.81 -8.53 23.09
N TRP A 308 1.28 -8.39 21.84
CA TRP A 308 0.43 -8.14 20.69
C TRP A 308 -0.61 -9.27 20.52
N PRO A 309 -1.86 -8.96 20.18
CA PRO A 309 -2.79 -9.98 19.73
C PRO A 309 -2.27 -10.66 18.47
N ALA A 310 -2.53 -11.97 18.34
CA ALA A 310 -2.26 -12.68 17.10
C ALA A 310 -3.10 -12.10 15.95
N LEU A 311 -2.57 -12.15 14.72
CA LEU A 311 -3.25 -11.61 13.54
C LEU A 311 -4.62 -12.27 13.30
N ASP A 312 -4.72 -13.58 13.48
CA ASP A 312 -6.00 -14.30 13.38
C ASP A 312 -7.03 -13.76 14.36
N ARG A 313 -6.60 -13.41 15.58
CA ARG A 313 -7.50 -12.85 16.60
C ARG A 313 -7.94 -11.43 16.25
N LEU A 314 -7.07 -10.60 15.69
CA LEU A 314 -7.44 -9.28 15.16
C LEU A 314 -8.48 -9.41 14.06
N ARG A 315 -8.25 -10.34 13.13
CA ARG A 315 -9.17 -10.63 12.01
C ARG A 315 -10.54 -11.09 12.54
N GLU A 316 -10.58 -12.09 13.41
CA GLU A 316 -11.81 -12.59 14.04
C GLU A 316 -12.63 -11.47 14.71
N VAL A 317 -11.98 -10.62 15.51
CA VAL A 317 -12.67 -9.54 16.25
C VAL A 317 -13.18 -8.44 15.31
N THR A 318 -12.42 -8.13 14.26
CA THR A 318 -12.79 -7.16 13.23
C THR A 318 -13.98 -7.65 12.42
N GLU A 319 -13.92 -8.89 11.92
CA GLU A 319 -14.96 -9.52 11.09
C GLU A 319 -16.23 -9.80 11.90
N ALA A 320 -16.12 -10.15 13.19
CA ALA A 320 -17.29 -10.32 14.07
C ALA A 320 -18.12 -9.04 14.25
N ARG A 321 -17.55 -7.86 13.95
CA ARG A 321 -18.24 -6.57 13.95
C ARG A 321 -18.64 -6.08 12.55
N GLY A 322 -18.48 -6.92 11.52
CA GLY A 322 -18.85 -6.59 10.14
C GLY A 322 -17.81 -5.74 9.40
N PHE A 323 -16.57 -5.70 9.88
CA PHE A 323 -15.46 -5.00 9.22
C PHE A 323 -14.50 -5.99 8.55
N THR A 324 -13.74 -5.50 7.58
CA THR A 324 -12.65 -6.23 6.93
C THR A 324 -11.30 -5.68 7.40
N LEU A 325 -10.43 -6.58 7.85
CA LEU A 325 -9.07 -6.24 8.26
C LEU A 325 -8.14 -6.16 7.03
N ALA A 326 -7.43 -5.05 6.87
CA ALA A 326 -6.47 -4.84 5.77
C ALA A 326 -5.10 -4.34 6.28
N PRO A 327 -3.97 -4.90 5.82
CA PRO A 327 -2.66 -4.37 6.16
C PRO A 327 -2.39 -3.05 5.44
N ARG A 328 -1.78 -2.11 6.12
CA ARG A 328 -1.25 -0.87 5.54
C ARG A 328 0.27 -0.79 5.70
N LEU A 329 0.85 0.19 5.04
CA LEU A 329 2.24 0.58 5.23
C LEU A 329 2.38 1.54 6.43
N THR A 330 3.61 1.92 6.74
CA THR A 330 3.89 2.93 7.76
C THR A 330 3.46 4.35 7.36
N ILE A 331 3.32 4.59 6.05
CA ILE A 331 2.71 5.79 5.49
C ILE A 331 1.32 5.41 4.98
N TYR A 332 0.31 6.23 5.27
CA TYR A 332 -1.07 5.91 4.88
C TYR A 332 -1.32 6.07 3.37
N PRO A 333 -2.31 5.34 2.82
CA PRO A 333 -2.63 5.34 1.40
C PRO A 333 -2.80 6.71 0.77
N GLU A 334 -3.44 7.65 1.46
CA GLU A 334 -3.70 9.01 1.00
C GLU A 334 -2.40 9.75 0.70
N PHE A 335 -1.42 9.61 1.58
CA PHE A 335 -0.10 10.23 1.45
C PHE A 335 0.75 9.52 0.39
N ALA A 336 0.69 8.18 0.33
CA ALA A 336 1.39 7.40 -0.69
C ALA A 336 0.86 7.69 -2.11
N ARG A 337 -0.48 7.74 -2.29
CA ARG A 337 -1.13 8.05 -3.57
C ARG A 337 -0.90 9.49 -4.01
N ALA A 338 -0.93 10.44 -3.09
CA ALA A 338 -0.60 11.84 -3.42
C ALA A 338 0.81 11.94 -4.03
N ALA A 339 1.79 11.23 -3.48
CA ALA A 339 3.14 11.16 -4.03
C ALA A 339 3.23 10.37 -5.36
N ALA A 340 2.35 9.38 -5.57
CA ALA A 340 2.26 8.63 -6.82
C ALA A 340 1.71 9.48 -7.98
N ASN A 341 0.68 10.29 -7.71
CA ASN A 341 -0.05 11.07 -8.72
C ASN A 341 0.60 12.43 -9.02
N HIS A 342 1.33 12.99 -8.06
CA HIS A 342 1.97 14.30 -8.19
C HIS A 342 3.48 14.19 -8.02
N PRO A 343 4.23 13.80 -9.07
CA PRO A 343 5.69 13.85 -9.02
C PRO A 343 6.14 15.29 -8.76
N SER A 344 7.31 15.46 -8.14
CA SER A 344 7.89 16.74 -7.67
C SER A 344 7.86 17.89 -8.70
N ALA A 345 7.78 17.59 -10.00
CA ALA A 345 7.61 18.56 -11.09
C ALA A 345 6.24 19.29 -11.12
N SER A 346 5.24 18.83 -10.35
CA SER A 346 3.88 19.38 -10.33
C SER A 346 3.70 20.59 -9.42
N GLY A 347 4.67 20.88 -8.53
CA GLY A 347 4.56 21.95 -7.54
C GLY A 347 3.58 21.68 -6.38
N ALA A 348 2.91 20.54 -6.37
CA ALA A 348 2.07 20.10 -5.26
C ALA A 348 2.94 19.65 -4.07
N ARG A 349 2.50 19.94 -2.83
CA ARG A 349 3.18 19.49 -1.62
C ARG A 349 3.04 17.98 -1.48
N THR A 350 4.16 17.26 -1.41
CA THR A 350 4.20 15.83 -1.10
C THR A 350 4.72 15.61 0.32
N PHE A 351 4.20 14.59 1.01
CA PHE A 351 4.65 14.19 2.35
C PHE A 351 5.61 13.00 2.34
N LEU A 352 5.98 12.54 1.13
CA LEU A 352 6.91 11.47 0.89
C LEU A 352 8.10 12.03 0.11
N ASP A 353 9.30 11.64 0.51
CA ASP A 353 10.52 11.95 -0.23
C ASP A 353 10.52 11.19 -1.58
N GLU A 354 10.99 11.85 -2.65
CA GLU A 354 11.01 11.25 -4.00
C GLU A 354 11.82 9.95 -4.04
N GLY A 355 12.91 9.85 -3.25
CA GLY A 355 13.72 8.65 -3.15
C GLY A 355 12.98 7.45 -2.53
N LEU A 356 11.91 7.71 -1.79
CA LEU A 356 11.08 6.69 -1.13
C LEU A 356 9.84 6.31 -1.93
N ARG A 357 9.55 6.99 -3.04
CA ARG A 357 8.39 6.70 -3.90
C ARG A 357 8.36 5.25 -4.37
N PHE A 358 9.46 4.75 -4.94
CA PHE A 358 9.52 3.36 -5.42
C PHE A 358 9.42 2.34 -4.27
N PRO A 359 10.22 2.43 -3.18
CA PRO A 359 10.10 1.51 -2.05
C PRO A 359 8.69 1.42 -1.44
N VAL A 360 7.98 2.55 -1.36
CA VAL A 360 6.59 2.57 -0.88
C VAL A 360 5.67 1.88 -1.89
N LEU A 361 5.72 2.26 -3.17
CA LEU A 361 4.82 1.70 -4.19
C LEU A 361 5.06 0.21 -4.48
N ASP A 362 6.29 -0.27 -4.35
CA ASP A 362 6.64 -1.69 -4.51
C ASP A 362 5.95 -2.56 -3.46
N ARG A 363 5.75 -2.03 -2.25
CA ARG A 363 5.02 -2.69 -1.15
C ARG A 363 3.55 -2.37 -1.11
N SER A 364 3.09 -1.48 -1.98
CA SER A 364 1.70 -1.07 -2.08
C SER A 364 0.91 -1.95 -3.05
N ASP A 365 -0.36 -2.20 -2.73
CA ASP A 365 -1.34 -2.62 -3.71
C ASP A 365 -1.91 -1.42 -4.51
N ALA A 366 -2.92 -1.67 -5.34
CA ALA A 366 -3.52 -0.63 -6.20
C ALA A 366 -4.20 0.52 -5.42
N GLU A 367 -4.58 0.28 -4.16
CA GLU A 367 -5.13 1.31 -3.27
C GLU A 367 -4.05 1.98 -2.40
N ALA A 368 -2.77 1.63 -2.59
CA ALA A 368 -1.65 2.00 -1.73
C ALA A 368 -1.69 1.41 -0.31
N MET A 369 -2.51 0.37 -0.09
CA MET A 369 -2.46 -0.46 1.11
C MET A 369 -1.23 -1.37 1.07
N GLY A 370 -0.86 -1.97 2.20
CA GLY A 370 0.25 -2.94 2.21
C GLY A 370 -0.17 -4.20 1.46
N ARG A 371 0.71 -4.76 0.62
CA ARG A 371 0.40 -6.03 -0.06
C ARG A 371 0.21 -7.16 0.94
N ASP A 372 -0.81 -7.98 0.73
CA ASP A 372 -1.09 -9.18 1.53
C ASP A 372 -0.13 -10.34 1.18
N ASP A 373 0.48 -10.31 0.01
CA ASP A 373 1.39 -11.32 -0.49
C ASP A 373 2.51 -10.73 -1.37
N ARG A 374 3.48 -11.56 -1.74
CA ARG A 374 4.62 -11.16 -2.57
C ARG A 374 4.43 -11.50 -4.05
N TRP A 375 3.31 -12.10 -4.42
CA TRP A 375 3.09 -12.60 -5.74
C TRP A 375 2.83 -11.46 -6.73
N TYR A 376 3.33 -11.64 -7.94
CA TYR A 376 3.02 -10.82 -9.09
C TYR A 376 3.17 -11.67 -10.35
N SER A 377 2.58 -11.23 -11.46
CA SER A 377 2.70 -11.92 -12.74
C SER A 377 4.17 -12.11 -13.15
N GLY A 378 4.62 -13.36 -13.25
CA GLY A 378 6.01 -13.71 -13.54
C GLY A 378 6.86 -14.05 -12.31
N HIS A 379 6.30 -14.01 -11.10
CA HIS A 379 6.93 -14.54 -9.89
C HIS A 379 7.04 -16.08 -9.95
N GLU A 380 8.05 -16.65 -9.29
CA GLU A 380 8.29 -18.11 -9.29
C GLU A 380 7.30 -18.88 -8.39
N ASP A 381 6.81 -18.23 -7.34
CA ASP A 381 5.81 -18.82 -6.44
C ASP A 381 4.42 -18.92 -7.11
N ALA A 382 3.64 -19.91 -6.66
CA ALA A 382 2.25 -20.04 -7.06
C ALA A 382 1.44 -18.80 -6.67
N PRO A 383 0.45 -18.38 -7.49
CA PRO A 383 -0.46 -17.31 -7.10
C PRO A 383 -1.18 -17.65 -5.80
N PRO A 384 -1.48 -16.64 -4.96
CA PRO A 384 -2.30 -16.85 -3.78
C PRO A 384 -3.66 -17.41 -4.19
N VAL A 385 -4.21 -18.30 -3.36
CA VAL A 385 -5.56 -18.81 -3.58
C VAL A 385 -6.54 -17.70 -3.21
N LEU A 386 -7.03 -16.98 -4.22
CA LEU A 386 -7.91 -15.82 -4.04
C LEU A 386 -9.32 -16.19 -3.55
N VAL A 387 -9.72 -17.47 -3.64
CA VAL A 387 -11.09 -17.90 -3.34
C VAL A 387 -11.14 -19.22 -2.56
N PRO A 388 -11.03 -19.18 -1.23
CA PRO A 388 -11.75 -20.15 -0.41
C PRO A 388 -12.39 -19.42 0.79
N GLY A 389 -13.60 -18.89 0.62
CA GLY A 389 -14.30 -18.17 1.67
C GLY A 389 -15.82 -18.14 1.51
N HIS A 390 -16.52 -17.78 2.58
CA HIS A 390 -17.95 -17.48 2.54
C HIS A 390 -18.17 -16.16 1.77
N ALA A 391 -19.04 -16.17 0.76
CA ALA A 391 -19.42 -14.99 0.01
C ALA A 391 -20.35 -14.10 0.84
N ALA A 392 -19.89 -12.88 1.16
CA ALA A 392 -20.70 -11.86 1.80
C ALA A 392 -20.23 -10.47 1.35
N ALA A 393 -21.17 -9.60 1.00
CA ALA A 393 -20.89 -8.21 0.67
C ALA A 393 -21.98 -7.30 1.24
N GLY A 394 -21.57 -6.18 1.83
CA GLY A 394 -22.43 -5.09 2.28
C GLY A 394 -21.93 -3.76 1.73
N GLY A 395 -22.50 -2.65 2.20
CA GLY A 395 -22.08 -1.30 1.80
C GLY A 395 -22.06 -1.09 0.27
N ALA A 396 -21.10 -0.29 -0.21
CA ALA A 396 -21.00 0.08 -1.62
C ALA A 396 -20.81 -1.13 -2.54
N VAL A 397 -19.97 -2.11 -2.18
CA VAL A 397 -19.78 -3.32 -2.98
C VAL A 397 -21.08 -4.11 -3.09
N GLY A 398 -21.78 -4.30 -1.97
CA GLY A 398 -23.07 -4.98 -1.95
C GLY A 398 -24.14 -4.28 -2.79
N GLU A 399 -24.19 -2.94 -2.76
CA GLU A 399 -25.10 -2.14 -3.58
C GLU A 399 -24.81 -2.30 -5.08
N VAL A 400 -23.53 -2.24 -5.48
CA VAL A 400 -23.12 -2.45 -6.87
C VAL A 400 -23.49 -3.86 -7.35
N LEU A 401 -23.23 -4.89 -6.54
CA LEU A 401 -23.58 -6.27 -6.87
C LEU A 401 -25.09 -6.47 -7.02
N ALA A 402 -25.89 -5.86 -6.14
CA ALA A 402 -27.35 -5.89 -6.25
C ALA A 402 -27.84 -5.19 -7.53
N GLY A 403 -27.24 -4.05 -7.90
CA GLY A 403 -27.52 -3.36 -9.15
C GLY A 403 -27.21 -4.22 -10.38
N ALA A 404 -26.03 -4.86 -10.41
CA ALA A 404 -25.62 -5.75 -11.49
C ALA A 404 -26.60 -6.92 -11.68
N LEU A 405 -27.04 -7.57 -10.59
CA LEU A 405 -28.03 -8.66 -10.63
C LEU A 405 -29.42 -8.21 -11.11
N LEU A 406 -29.74 -6.92 -10.98
CA LEU A 406 -30.96 -6.32 -11.53
C LEU A 406 -30.81 -5.89 -13.01
N GLY A 407 -29.66 -6.16 -13.63
CA GLY A 407 -29.38 -5.83 -15.03
C GLY A 407 -28.93 -4.39 -15.25
N GLN A 408 -28.43 -3.70 -14.21
CA GLN A 408 -27.82 -2.39 -14.37
C GLN A 408 -26.44 -2.51 -15.05
N GLU A 409 -26.18 -1.64 -16.02
CA GLU A 409 -24.86 -1.50 -16.61
C GLU A 409 -23.94 -0.74 -15.65
N LEU A 410 -22.77 -1.29 -15.37
CA LEU A 410 -21.83 -0.72 -14.41
C LEU A 410 -20.97 0.37 -15.08
N GLY A 411 -20.90 1.53 -14.45
CA GLY A 411 -20.01 2.61 -14.84
C GLY A 411 -18.62 2.49 -14.20
N VAL A 412 -17.79 3.52 -14.43
CA VAL A 412 -16.42 3.58 -13.90
C VAL A 412 -16.41 3.56 -12.36
N GLU A 413 -17.34 4.26 -11.71
CA GLU A 413 -17.40 4.33 -10.24
C GLU A 413 -17.80 2.98 -9.62
N GLU A 414 -18.77 2.29 -10.21
CA GLU A 414 -19.18 0.96 -9.78
C GLU A 414 -18.06 -0.06 -9.98
N ILE A 415 -17.40 -0.06 -11.13
CA ILE A 415 -16.28 -0.97 -11.43
C ILE A 415 -15.10 -0.71 -10.49
N THR A 416 -14.75 0.55 -10.26
CA THR A 416 -13.67 0.91 -9.31
C THR A 416 -14.02 0.54 -7.86
N THR A 417 -15.31 0.62 -7.48
CA THR A 417 -15.79 0.10 -6.19
C THR A 417 -15.58 -1.41 -6.07
N LEU A 418 -15.87 -2.19 -7.13
CA LEU A 418 -15.64 -3.64 -7.13
C LEU A 418 -14.14 -4.00 -7.03
N PHE A 419 -13.24 -3.20 -7.62
CA PHE A 419 -11.79 -3.39 -7.47
C PHE A 419 -11.29 -3.18 -6.02
N GLY A 420 -12.06 -2.45 -5.19
CA GLY A 420 -11.77 -2.25 -3.77
C GLY A 420 -12.28 -3.38 -2.86
N ALA A 421 -12.96 -4.40 -3.40
CA ALA A 421 -13.50 -5.51 -2.64
C ALA A 421 -12.40 -6.30 -1.93
N ARG A 422 -12.61 -6.63 -0.64
CA ARG A 422 -11.64 -7.38 0.18
C ARG A 422 -12.29 -8.49 0.99
N GLY A 423 -11.52 -9.53 1.30
CA GLY A 423 -12.00 -10.65 2.12
C GLY A 423 -13.25 -11.33 1.54
N PRO A 424 -14.34 -11.49 2.32
CA PRO A 424 -15.59 -12.11 1.86
C PRO A 424 -16.23 -11.45 0.63
N GLU A 425 -15.97 -10.16 0.40
CA GLU A 425 -16.51 -9.42 -0.74
C GLU A 425 -15.95 -9.93 -2.06
N VAL A 426 -14.67 -10.35 -2.10
CA VAL A 426 -14.05 -10.92 -3.31
C VAL A 426 -14.78 -12.18 -3.75
N ALA A 427 -15.15 -13.04 -2.79
CA ALA A 427 -15.93 -14.24 -3.06
C ALA A 427 -17.35 -13.89 -3.54
N ALA A 428 -17.96 -12.83 -3.02
CA ALA A 428 -19.27 -12.36 -3.48
C ALA A 428 -19.21 -11.83 -4.93
N VAL A 429 -18.20 -11.02 -5.27
CA VAL A 429 -17.98 -10.55 -6.65
C VAL A 429 -17.80 -11.73 -7.61
N ALA A 430 -16.95 -12.70 -7.24
CA ALA A 430 -16.70 -13.88 -8.06
C ALA A 430 -17.97 -14.73 -8.25
N GLN A 431 -18.79 -14.89 -7.20
CA GLN A 431 -20.05 -15.63 -7.28
C GLN A 431 -21.06 -14.96 -8.21
N VAL A 432 -21.23 -13.64 -8.10
CA VAL A 432 -22.13 -12.89 -8.99
C VAL A 432 -21.66 -12.98 -10.44
N ALA A 433 -20.35 -12.85 -10.69
CA ALA A 433 -19.78 -13.03 -12.02
C ALA A 433 -20.02 -14.44 -12.57
N ASP A 434 -19.87 -15.48 -11.74
CA ASP A 434 -20.16 -16.87 -12.14
C ASP A 434 -21.65 -17.11 -12.43
N ASP A 435 -22.54 -16.52 -11.63
CA ASP A 435 -23.99 -16.62 -11.81
C ASP A 435 -24.42 -15.98 -13.14
N MET A 436 -23.91 -14.77 -13.43
CA MET A 436 -24.15 -14.08 -14.71
C MET A 436 -23.58 -14.86 -15.89
N ARG A 437 -22.38 -15.42 -15.77
CA ARG A 437 -21.79 -16.30 -16.79
C ARG A 437 -22.68 -17.52 -17.02
N ARG A 438 -23.16 -18.16 -15.95
CA ARG A 438 -24.02 -19.37 -16.04
C ARG A 438 -25.37 -19.05 -16.66
N GLU A 439 -25.94 -17.88 -16.43
CA GLU A 439 -27.14 -17.41 -17.14
C GLU A 439 -26.87 -17.23 -18.64
N ALA A 440 -25.72 -16.66 -19.01
CA ALA A 440 -25.37 -16.37 -20.39
C ALA A 440 -25.02 -17.62 -21.22
N VAL A 441 -24.25 -18.56 -20.66
CA VAL A 441 -23.68 -19.70 -21.43
C VAL A 441 -23.90 -21.08 -20.79
N GLY A 442 -24.51 -21.16 -19.61
CA GLY A 442 -24.71 -22.40 -18.87
C GLY A 442 -23.42 -22.99 -18.28
N ASP A 443 -23.45 -24.30 -17.99
CA ASP A 443 -22.33 -25.02 -17.35
C ASP A 443 -21.21 -25.40 -18.33
N ALA A 444 -21.48 -25.37 -19.64
CA ALA A 444 -20.52 -25.77 -20.66
C ALA A 444 -19.52 -24.63 -20.93
N VAL A 445 -18.26 -24.84 -20.53
CA VAL A 445 -17.14 -23.95 -20.86
C VAL A 445 -16.46 -24.45 -22.12
N THR A 446 -16.24 -23.57 -23.09
CA THR A 446 -15.60 -23.89 -24.38
C THR A 446 -14.12 -23.47 -24.39
N TRP A 447 -13.32 -24.14 -25.22
CA TRP A 447 -11.93 -23.79 -25.48
C TRP A 447 -11.60 -24.11 -26.94
N VAL A 448 -10.53 -23.52 -27.46
CA VAL A 448 -10.04 -23.76 -28.83
C VAL A 448 -8.67 -24.42 -28.76
N GLN A 449 -8.48 -25.52 -29.50
CA GLN A 449 -7.17 -26.12 -29.68
C GLN A 449 -6.39 -25.31 -30.73
N ASN A 450 -5.54 -24.41 -30.25
CA ASN A 450 -4.86 -23.42 -31.06
C ASN A 450 -3.34 -23.67 -31.15
N ARG A 451 -2.73 -23.28 -32.28
CA ARG A 451 -1.28 -23.06 -32.41
C ARG A 451 -0.97 -21.59 -32.64
N ASN A 452 -0.27 -20.97 -31.69
CA ASN A 452 0.36 -19.66 -31.89
C ASN A 452 1.56 -19.80 -32.83
N ILE A 453 1.56 -19.04 -33.92
CA ILE A 453 2.69 -18.94 -34.86
C ILE A 453 3.12 -17.48 -34.91
N ASN A 454 4.20 -17.20 -34.19
CA ASN A 454 4.90 -15.94 -34.33
C ASN A 454 5.87 -16.03 -35.50
N TYR A 455 5.55 -15.39 -36.61
CA TYR A 455 6.30 -15.51 -37.87
C TYR A 455 7.51 -14.58 -37.94
N THR A 456 7.56 -13.51 -37.14
CA THR A 456 8.76 -12.70 -36.95
C THR A 456 8.73 -11.98 -35.61
N ASN A 457 9.90 -11.78 -35.00
CA ASN A 457 10.07 -10.90 -33.84
C ASN A 457 10.75 -9.57 -34.20
N VAL A 458 11.01 -9.31 -35.49
CA VAL A 458 11.56 -8.04 -35.98
C VAL A 458 10.43 -7.03 -36.05
N CYS A 459 10.61 -5.88 -35.40
CA CYS A 459 9.57 -4.84 -35.35
C CYS A 459 10.21 -3.45 -35.42
N THR A 460 9.62 -2.55 -36.21
CA THR A 460 10.05 -1.15 -36.28
C THR A 460 9.53 -0.30 -35.11
N PHE A 461 8.54 -0.78 -34.36
CA PHE A 461 7.85 -0.03 -33.30
C PHE A 461 8.55 -0.20 -31.95
N LYS A 462 8.59 0.88 -31.16
CA LYS A 462 9.33 0.94 -29.89
C LYS A 462 8.38 1.00 -28.69
N CYS A 463 7.88 -0.17 -28.30
CA CYS A 463 7.06 -0.32 -27.10
C CYS A 463 7.96 -0.54 -25.88
N ARG A 464 7.81 0.26 -24.82
CA ARG A 464 8.64 0.18 -23.60
C ARG A 464 8.44 -1.12 -22.81
N PHE A 465 7.29 -1.76 -22.95
CA PHE A 465 6.91 -2.99 -22.25
C PHE A 465 7.12 -4.27 -23.07
N CYS A 466 7.51 -4.18 -24.34
CA CYS A 466 7.52 -5.35 -25.23
C CYS A 466 8.70 -6.29 -24.92
N GLY A 467 8.39 -7.51 -24.46
CA GLY A 467 9.37 -8.59 -24.29
C GLY A 467 9.70 -9.33 -25.60
N PHE A 468 8.84 -9.21 -26.61
CA PHE A 468 8.88 -10.00 -27.84
C PHE A 468 9.79 -9.39 -28.92
N SER A 469 9.66 -8.10 -29.21
CA SER A 469 10.35 -7.48 -30.34
C SER A 469 11.88 -7.43 -30.15
N LYS A 470 12.59 -7.54 -31.28
CA LYS A 470 14.05 -7.34 -31.37
C LYS A 470 14.32 -6.25 -32.40
N GLY A 471 15.04 -5.22 -31.97
CA GLY A 471 15.50 -4.15 -32.85
C GLY A 471 16.69 -4.59 -33.73
N PRO A 472 17.17 -3.72 -34.63
CA PRO A 472 18.33 -4.00 -35.46
C PRO A 472 19.61 -4.12 -34.60
N LEU A 473 20.03 -5.37 -34.35
CA LEU A 473 21.39 -5.85 -34.01
C LEU A 473 22.24 -5.14 -32.92
N SER A 474 21.80 -4.09 -32.22
CA SER A 474 22.65 -3.32 -31.29
C SER A 474 22.27 -3.36 -29.80
N LEU A 475 21.25 -4.13 -29.39
CA LEU A 475 20.82 -4.21 -27.98
C LEU A 475 20.41 -5.64 -27.56
N ASN A 476 21.26 -6.65 -27.82
CA ASN A 476 20.91 -8.04 -27.53
C ASN A 476 21.34 -8.51 -26.14
N LEU A 477 20.48 -8.29 -25.14
CA LEU A 477 20.43 -9.08 -23.91
C LEU A 477 19.31 -10.15 -23.94
N ARG A 478 18.53 -10.28 -25.04
CA ARG A 478 17.27 -11.06 -25.07
C ARG A 478 17.02 -11.90 -26.35
N GLY A 479 18.03 -12.58 -26.89
CA GLY A 479 17.87 -13.52 -28.02
C GLY A 479 18.00 -12.91 -29.42
N ASN A 480 18.00 -13.76 -30.47
CA ASN A 480 18.26 -13.36 -31.86
C ASN A 480 16.97 -12.93 -32.61
N PRO A 481 17.06 -11.96 -33.54
CA PRO A 481 15.97 -11.68 -34.48
C PRO A 481 15.73 -12.89 -35.41
N TYR A 482 14.48 -13.15 -35.79
CA TYR A 482 14.10 -14.20 -36.74
C TYR A 482 12.93 -13.78 -37.63
N LEU A 483 12.85 -14.44 -38.79
CA LEU A 483 11.76 -14.41 -39.73
C LEU A 483 11.55 -15.83 -40.24
N LEU A 484 10.34 -16.37 -40.08
CA LEU A 484 9.97 -17.66 -40.62
C LEU A 484 9.64 -17.52 -42.11
N THR A 485 10.06 -18.51 -42.88
CA THR A 485 9.64 -18.72 -44.26
C THR A 485 8.20 -19.23 -44.32
N LEU A 486 7.53 -19.06 -45.47
CA LEU A 486 6.18 -19.59 -45.69
C LEU A 486 6.14 -21.12 -45.51
N ASP A 487 7.18 -21.84 -45.93
CA ASP A 487 7.30 -23.29 -45.74
C ASP A 487 7.40 -23.67 -44.25
N GLU A 488 8.14 -22.91 -43.44
CA GLU A 488 8.21 -23.12 -42.00
C GLU A 488 6.87 -22.84 -41.31
N ILE A 489 6.14 -21.81 -41.75
CA ILE A 489 4.78 -21.52 -41.28
C ILE A 489 3.85 -22.68 -41.64
N ALA A 490 3.82 -23.09 -42.91
CA ALA A 490 3.03 -24.21 -43.40
C ALA A 490 3.37 -25.52 -42.66
N GLY A 491 4.65 -25.78 -42.37
CA GLY A 491 5.09 -26.93 -41.59
C GLY A 491 4.52 -26.93 -40.17
N ARG A 492 4.53 -25.77 -39.48
CA ARG A 492 3.93 -25.62 -38.14
C ARG A 492 2.41 -25.77 -38.17
N VAL A 493 1.75 -25.36 -39.25
CA VAL A 493 0.31 -25.55 -39.46
C VAL A 493 -0.03 -27.03 -39.63
N HIS A 494 0.71 -27.75 -40.48
CA HIS A 494 0.54 -29.20 -40.64
C HIS A 494 0.73 -29.94 -39.31
N GLU A 495 1.81 -29.63 -38.59
CA GLU A 495 2.07 -30.21 -37.26
C GLU A 495 0.89 -30.00 -36.32
N ALA A 496 0.36 -28.77 -36.25
CA ALA A 496 -0.77 -28.44 -35.41
C ALA A 496 -2.05 -29.18 -35.82
N TRP A 497 -2.33 -29.23 -37.12
CA TRP A 497 -3.50 -29.91 -37.68
C TRP A 497 -3.46 -31.42 -37.38
N ASP A 498 -2.30 -32.06 -37.57
CA ASP A 498 -2.09 -33.48 -37.27
C ASP A 498 -2.26 -33.78 -35.76
N MET A 499 -2.00 -32.79 -34.89
CA MET A 499 -2.25 -32.86 -33.45
C MET A 499 -3.71 -32.53 -33.05
N GLY A 500 -4.58 -32.25 -34.02
CA GLY A 500 -6.00 -31.96 -33.82
C GLY A 500 -6.35 -30.48 -33.59
N ALA A 501 -5.39 -29.55 -33.79
CA ALA A 501 -5.68 -28.13 -33.68
C ALA A 501 -6.74 -27.70 -34.70
N THR A 502 -7.69 -26.90 -34.24
CA THR A 502 -8.77 -26.34 -35.07
C THR A 502 -8.48 -24.92 -35.52
N GLU A 503 -7.48 -24.27 -34.92
CA GLU A 503 -7.13 -22.87 -35.16
C GLU A 503 -5.61 -22.65 -35.16
N VAL A 504 -5.15 -21.72 -35.99
CA VAL A 504 -3.84 -21.08 -35.83
C VAL A 504 -4.01 -19.60 -35.52
N CYS A 505 -3.19 -19.09 -34.60
CA CYS A 505 -3.07 -17.67 -34.28
C CYS A 505 -1.79 -17.09 -34.92
N LEU A 506 -1.93 -16.15 -35.85
CA LEU A 506 -0.81 -15.51 -36.55
C LEU A 506 -0.54 -14.11 -35.99
N GLN A 507 0.66 -13.88 -35.45
CA GLN A 507 1.07 -12.59 -34.90
C GLN A 507 2.57 -12.34 -35.09
N GLY A 508 2.96 -11.18 -35.63
CA GLY A 508 4.35 -10.84 -35.86
C GLY A 508 4.72 -9.43 -35.38
N GLY A 509 6.01 -9.13 -35.43
CA GLY A 509 6.45 -7.74 -35.40
C GLY A 509 6.19 -7.04 -36.73
N ILE A 510 6.11 -5.71 -36.70
CA ILE A 510 5.99 -4.87 -37.89
C ILE A 510 7.34 -4.83 -38.60
N HIS A 511 7.60 -5.82 -39.47
CA HIS A 511 8.87 -5.95 -40.18
C HIS A 511 9.06 -4.79 -41.18
N PRO A 512 10.27 -4.23 -41.33
CA PRO A 512 10.51 -3.12 -42.26
C PRO A 512 10.27 -3.50 -43.74
N ASP A 513 10.53 -4.76 -44.10
CA ASP A 513 10.47 -5.24 -45.49
C ASP A 513 9.11 -5.85 -45.89
N PHE A 514 8.14 -5.93 -44.98
CA PHE A 514 6.80 -6.43 -45.35
C PHE A 514 6.00 -5.33 -46.05
N ASP A 515 5.35 -5.66 -47.16
CA ASP A 515 4.17 -4.93 -47.64
C ASP A 515 2.90 -5.60 -47.11
N GLY A 516 1.72 -5.08 -47.49
CA GLY A 516 0.45 -5.71 -47.12
C GLY A 516 0.25 -7.10 -47.76
N ASP A 517 0.86 -7.37 -48.92
CA ASP A 517 0.68 -8.64 -49.62
C ASP A 517 1.36 -9.81 -48.88
N TYR A 518 2.39 -9.55 -48.09
CA TYR A 518 3.01 -10.56 -47.22
C TYR A 518 1.98 -11.26 -46.32
N TYR A 519 1.07 -10.52 -45.67
CA TYR A 519 0.07 -11.11 -44.78
C TYR A 519 -0.96 -11.96 -45.54
N ILE A 520 -1.28 -11.57 -46.78
CA ILE A 520 -2.12 -12.34 -47.71
C ILE A 520 -1.42 -13.66 -48.05
N ASP A 521 -0.12 -13.63 -48.35
CA ASP A 521 0.63 -14.82 -48.72
C ASP A 521 0.85 -15.77 -47.54
N VAL A 522 1.06 -15.25 -46.32
CA VAL A 522 1.03 -16.05 -45.08
C VAL A 522 -0.31 -16.76 -44.91
N THR A 523 -1.42 -16.06 -45.15
CA THR A 523 -2.78 -16.63 -45.03
C THR A 523 -3.00 -17.74 -46.05
N LYS A 524 -2.58 -17.54 -47.31
CA LYS A 524 -2.63 -18.58 -48.34
C LYS A 524 -1.81 -19.79 -47.96
N ALA A 525 -0.56 -19.61 -47.50
CA ALA A 525 0.32 -20.71 -47.11
C ALA A 525 -0.30 -21.56 -45.99
N VAL A 526 -0.98 -20.92 -45.02
CA VAL A 526 -1.73 -21.62 -43.97
C VAL A 526 -2.91 -22.41 -44.55
N LYS A 527 -3.70 -21.81 -45.44
CA LYS A 527 -4.86 -22.48 -46.05
C LYS A 527 -4.47 -23.59 -47.03
N GLU A 528 -3.34 -23.46 -47.72
CA GLU A 528 -2.78 -24.52 -48.56
C GLU A 528 -2.31 -25.70 -47.70
N ALA A 529 -1.70 -25.42 -46.55
CA ALA A 529 -1.25 -26.43 -45.60
C ALA A 529 -2.41 -27.19 -44.93
N ALA A 530 -3.42 -26.47 -44.47
CA ALA A 530 -4.60 -27.06 -43.84
C ALA A 530 -5.87 -26.28 -44.22
N PRO A 531 -6.56 -26.64 -45.33
CA PRO A 531 -7.72 -25.87 -45.81
C PRO A 531 -8.84 -25.69 -44.78
N GLY A 532 -9.01 -26.68 -43.90
CA GLY A 532 -10.02 -26.72 -42.85
C GLY A 532 -9.65 -25.98 -41.56
N ILE A 533 -8.42 -25.51 -41.39
CA ILE A 533 -8.02 -24.82 -40.15
C ILE A 533 -8.59 -23.40 -40.11
N HIS A 534 -9.05 -22.97 -38.93
CA HIS A 534 -9.47 -21.59 -38.71
C HIS A 534 -8.24 -20.68 -38.65
N VAL A 535 -8.25 -19.59 -39.43
CA VAL A 535 -7.14 -18.62 -39.43
C VAL A 535 -7.56 -17.42 -38.60
N TYR A 536 -7.03 -17.36 -37.39
CA TYR A 536 -7.11 -16.21 -36.50
C TYR A 536 -5.82 -15.43 -36.63
N GLY A 537 -5.82 -14.23 -37.17
CA GLY A 537 -4.54 -13.62 -37.53
C GLY A 537 -4.55 -12.12 -37.75
N PHE A 538 -3.37 -11.56 -37.51
CA PHE A 538 -3.00 -10.16 -37.68
C PHE A 538 -3.76 -9.23 -36.73
N THR A 539 -3.02 -8.63 -35.81
CA THR A 539 -3.52 -7.57 -34.94
C THR A 539 -4.10 -6.41 -35.75
N ALA A 540 -4.98 -5.62 -35.13
CA ALA A 540 -5.46 -4.35 -35.70
C ALA A 540 -4.30 -3.48 -36.25
N LEU A 541 -3.17 -3.45 -35.52
CA LEU A 541 -1.98 -2.74 -35.97
C LEU A 541 -1.38 -3.32 -37.26
N GLU A 542 -1.27 -4.65 -37.38
CA GLU A 542 -0.69 -5.31 -38.56
C GLU A 542 -1.55 -5.09 -39.81
N VAL A 543 -2.88 -5.21 -39.70
CA VAL A 543 -3.78 -5.01 -40.85
C VAL A 543 -3.84 -3.54 -41.27
N THR A 544 -3.84 -2.61 -40.31
CA THR A 544 -3.79 -1.16 -40.59
C THR A 544 -2.48 -0.78 -41.26
N GLU A 545 -1.33 -1.27 -40.79
CA GLU A 545 -0.05 -1.04 -41.45
C GLU A 545 0.03 -1.72 -42.83
N GLY A 546 -0.56 -2.91 -43.01
CA GLY A 546 -0.65 -3.59 -44.30
C GLY A 546 -1.42 -2.77 -45.33
N ALA A 547 -2.64 -2.33 -44.99
CA ALA A 547 -3.48 -1.49 -45.85
C ALA A 547 -2.79 -0.17 -46.21
N LYS A 548 -2.20 0.50 -45.21
CA LYS A 548 -1.47 1.76 -45.36
C LYS A 548 -0.26 1.63 -46.28
N ARG A 549 0.52 0.55 -46.18
CA ARG A 549 1.70 0.32 -47.05
C ARG A 549 1.32 0.05 -48.50
N LEU A 550 0.16 -0.53 -48.75
CA LEU A 550 -0.39 -0.71 -50.10
C LEU A 550 -1.13 0.53 -50.63
N GLY A 551 -1.41 1.51 -49.76
CA GLY A 551 -2.22 2.68 -50.12
C GLY A 551 -3.69 2.35 -50.37
N GLU A 552 -4.21 1.31 -49.71
CA GLU A 552 -5.57 0.81 -49.87
C GLU A 552 -6.45 1.16 -48.67
N PRO A 553 -7.78 1.38 -48.85
CA PRO A 553 -8.70 1.48 -47.73
C PRO A 553 -8.71 0.19 -46.90
N LEU A 554 -8.67 0.32 -45.56
CA LEU A 554 -8.62 -0.83 -44.64
C LEU A 554 -9.73 -1.86 -44.89
N ALA A 555 -10.96 -1.40 -45.11
CA ALA A 555 -12.10 -2.27 -45.38
C ALA A 555 -11.93 -3.11 -46.67
N ASP A 556 -11.28 -2.57 -47.70
CA ASP A 556 -11.01 -3.29 -48.95
C ASP A 556 -9.89 -4.32 -48.73
N TYR A 557 -8.85 -3.93 -48.00
CA TYR A 557 -7.75 -4.81 -47.64
C TYR A 557 -8.21 -5.99 -46.76
N LEU A 558 -9.07 -5.76 -45.77
CA LEU A 558 -9.67 -6.82 -44.95
C LEU A 558 -10.52 -7.80 -45.78
N ARG A 559 -11.28 -7.31 -46.76
CA ARG A 559 -12.02 -8.18 -47.69
C ARG A 559 -11.06 -9.07 -48.48
N ARG A 560 -9.93 -8.54 -48.95
CA ARG A 560 -8.90 -9.34 -49.64
C ARG A 560 -8.31 -10.43 -48.73
N LEU A 561 -8.06 -10.13 -47.47
CA LEU A 561 -7.61 -11.11 -46.48
C LEU A 561 -8.67 -12.19 -46.23
N MET A 562 -9.95 -11.81 -46.12
CA MET A 562 -11.06 -12.75 -45.99
C MET A 562 -11.17 -13.67 -47.21
N ASP A 563 -11.02 -13.13 -48.42
CA ASP A 563 -11.09 -13.88 -49.68
C ASP A 563 -10.01 -14.98 -49.76
N VAL A 564 -8.84 -14.76 -49.16
CA VAL A 564 -7.77 -15.77 -49.09
C VAL A 564 -7.84 -16.67 -47.84
N GLY A 565 -8.85 -16.46 -46.98
CA GLY A 565 -9.20 -17.38 -45.91
C GLY A 565 -8.89 -16.91 -44.49
N LEU A 566 -8.57 -15.62 -44.27
CA LEU A 566 -8.56 -15.05 -42.93
C LEU A 566 -9.99 -15.04 -42.37
N ALA A 567 -10.21 -15.65 -41.22
CA ALA A 567 -11.56 -15.86 -40.69
C ALA A 567 -11.92 -14.89 -39.56
N THR A 568 -10.93 -14.51 -38.73
CA THR A 568 -11.12 -13.61 -37.57
C THR A 568 -9.82 -12.88 -37.25
N LEU A 569 -9.90 -11.69 -36.66
CA LEU A 569 -8.74 -10.92 -36.20
C LEU A 569 -8.55 -11.05 -34.69
N PRO A 570 -7.31 -11.15 -34.19
CA PRO A 570 -7.02 -11.06 -32.77
C PRO A 570 -7.17 -9.65 -32.21
N GLY A 571 -7.95 -9.54 -31.13
CA GLY A 571 -8.11 -8.29 -30.36
C GLY A 571 -6.86 -7.88 -29.56
N THR A 572 -5.73 -8.57 -29.73
CA THR A 572 -4.42 -8.12 -29.22
C THR A 572 -4.02 -6.78 -29.82
N ALA A 573 -3.10 -6.05 -29.19
CA ALA A 573 -2.75 -4.64 -29.47
C ALA A 573 -3.73 -3.57 -28.94
N ALA A 574 -4.87 -3.99 -28.37
CA ALA A 574 -5.78 -3.16 -27.59
C ALA A 574 -5.26 -2.81 -26.19
N GLU A 575 -4.07 -3.30 -25.80
CA GLU A 575 -3.71 -3.59 -24.39
C GLU A 575 -4.06 -2.46 -23.41
N ILE A 576 -3.91 -1.22 -23.87
CA ILE A 576 -4.37 0.00 -23.21
C ILE A 576 -5.04 0.87 -24.27
N LEU A 577 -6.36 1.06 -24.16
CA LEU A 577 -7.16 2.00 -24.97
C LEU A 577 -7.29 3.35 -24.24
N ASP A 578 -6.12 3.92 -23.91
CA ASP A 578 -5.96 5.23 -23.30
C ASP A 578 -4.80 5.92 -24.01
N ASP A 579 -5.10 6.95 -24.81
CA ASP A 579 -4.13 7.54 -25.72
C ASP A 579 -3.01 8.30 -24.98
N GLU A 580 -3.28 8.82 -23.78
CA GLU A 580 -2.27 9.47 -22.94
C GLU A 580 -1.22 8.44 -22.50
N MET A 581 -1.67 7.27 -22.04
CA MET A 581 -0.80 6.16 -21.67
C MET A 581 -0.08 5.55 -22.88
N ARG A 582 -0.74 5.43 -24.03
CA ARG A 582 -0.12 4.95 -25.28
C ARG A 582 1.00 5.88 -25.73
N ALA A 583 0.82 7.21 -25.63
CA ALA A 583 1.88 8.18 -25.96
C ALA A 583 3.15 8.00 -25.10
N LEU A 584 3.00 7.54 -23.85
CA LEU A 584 4.13 7.25 -22.96
C LEU A 584 4.78 5.90 -23.24
N LEU A 585 3.97 4.85 -23.47
CA LEU A 585 4.43 3.47 -23.50
C LEU A 585 4.74 2.95 -24.91
N CYS A 586 3.99 3.37 -25.91
CA CYS A 586 4.05 2.85 -27.28
C CYS A 586 3.54 3.89 -28.30
N PRO A 587 4.21 5.06 -28.43
CA PRO A 587 3.72 6.18 -29.24
C PRO A 587 3.66 5.89 -30.74
N ASP A 588 4.33 4.84 -31.20
CA ASP A 588 4.31 4.44 -32.61
C ASP A 588 3.05 3.63 -32.97
N LYS A 589 2.35 3.03 -31.98
CA LYS A 589 1.14 2.22 -32.22
C LYS A 589 -0.04 3.09 -32.66
N ILE A 590 -0.99 2.46 -33.34
CA ILE A 590 -2.31 3.05 -33.65
C ILE A 590 -2.98 3.61 -32.40
N ASP A 591 -3.77 4.67 -32.53
CA ASP A 591 -4.54 5.22 -31.41
C ASP A 591 -5.81 4.40 -31.11
N THR A 592 -6.60 4.83 -30.13
CA THR A 592 -7.83 4.15 -29.71
C THR A 592 -8.90 4.15 -30.80
N GLU A 593 -9.06 5.24 -31.56
CA GLU A 593 -10.04 5.34 -32.64
C GLU A 593 -9.64 4.44 -33.81
N GLU A 594 -8.37 4.48 -34.22
CA GLU A 594 -7.81 3.60 -35.24
C GLU A 594 -7.92 2.11 -34.86
N TRP A 595 -7.84 1.77 -33.57
CA TRP A 595 -8.05 0.39 -33.11
C TRP A 595 -9.53 -0.02 -33.18
N LEU A 596 -10.46 0.87 -32.88
CA LEU A 596 -11.90 0.60 -32.97
C LEU A 596 -12.40 0.53 -34.41
N ASP A 597 -11.77 1.29 -35.31
CA ASP A 597 -12.07 1.29 -36.75
C ASP A 597 -11.64 -0.01 -37.46
N ALA A 598 -10.62 -0.69 -36.92
CA ALA A 598 -10.02 -1.91 -37.49
C ALA A 598 -10.71 -3.19 -36.99
#